data_AF-A0A944Z3U3-F1
#
_entry.id   AF-A0A944Z3U3-F1
#
_cell.length_a   1.000
_cell.length_b   1.000
_cell.length_c   1.000
_cell.angle_alpha   90.00
_cell.angle_beta   90.00
_cell.angle_gamma   90.00
#
_symmetry.space_group_name_H-M   'P 1'
#
loop_
_entity.id
_entity.type
_entity.pdbx_description
1 polymer ?
#
loop_
_entity_poly.entity_id
_entity_poly.type
_entity_poly.pdbx_seq_one_letter_code
_entity_poly.pdbx_strand_id
1 'polypeptide(L)' 'MKKIIKLATFVIVVKALLDLFNENTTVKNQIDRLKEEITKLETDDLESKIKDFFKKYDPKFKDDI' A
#
# COMPACT_ATOMS: atom_id res chain seq x y z
N MET A 1 23.93 -40.88 7.43
CA MET A 1 23.55 -39.95 8.52
C MET A 1 23.94 -38.50 8.24
N LYS A 2 25.23 -38.13 8.09
CA LYS A 2 25.64 -36.72 7.83
C LYS A 2 24.95 -36.03 6.64
N LYS A 3 24.71 -36.76 5.54
CA LYS A 3 24.03 -36.22 4.34
C LYS A 3 22.55 -35.90 4.58
N ILE A 4 21.86 -36.74 5.35
CA ILE A 4 20.43 -36.57 5.69
C ILE A 4 20.26 -35.38 6.63
N ILE A 5 21.14 -35.25 7.63
CA ILE A 5 21.15 -34.11 8.55
C ILE A 5 21.41 -32.80 7.77
N LYS A 6 22.41 -32.77 6.87
CA LYS A 6 22.65 -31.61 6.00
C LYS A 6 21.43 -31.24 5.16
N LEU A 7 20.73 -32.23 4.61
CA LEU A 7 19.53 -31.99 3.81
C LEU A 7 18.39 -31.40 4.66
N ALA A 8 18.16 -31.94 5.86
CA ALA A 8 17.15 -31.43 6.78
C ALA A 8 17.46 -29.98 7.21
N THR A 9 18.72 -29.68 7.55
CA THR A 9 19.14 -28.31 7.89
C THR A 9 18.96 -27.35 6.72
N PHE A 10 19.30 -27.79 5.50
CA PHE A 10 19.11 -26.97 4.29
C PHE A 10 17.63 -26.61 4.07
N VAL A 11 16.72 -27.58 4.19
CA VAL A 11 15.27 -27.34 4.02
C VAL A 11 14.74 -26.35 5.06
N ILE A 12 15.18 -26.44 6.32
CA ILE A 12 14.78 -25.50 7.38
C ILE A 12 15.24 -24.07 7.06
N VAL A 13 16.49 -23.90 6.62
CA VAL A 13 17.03 -22.59 6.26
C VAL A 13 16.29 -22.00 5.05
N VAL A 14 16.05 -22.80 4.01
CA VAL A 14 15.30 -22.35 2.83
C VAL A 14 13.88 -21.92 3.20
N LYS A 15 13.20 -22.67 4.08
CA LYS A 15 11.86 -22.32 4.55
C LYS A 15 11.86 -20.98 5.30
N ALA A 16 12.80 -20.79 6.23
CA ALA A 16 12.93 -19.54 6.96
C ALA A 16 13.19 -18.33 6.03
N LEU A 17 14.00 -18.50 4.98
CA LEU A 17 14.21 -17.46 3.98
C LEU A 17 12.94 -17.15 3.19
N LEU A 18 12.19 -18.16 2.77
CA LEU A 18 10.92 -17.97 2.05
C LEU A 18 9.87 -17.25 2.90
N ASP A 19 9.77 -17.60 4.19
CA ASP A 19 8.85 -16.93 5.12
C ASP A 19 9.21 -15.44 5.28
N LEU A 20 10.50 -15.11 5.43
CA LEU A 20 10.98 -13.72 5.45
C LEU A 20 10.71 -12.95 4.15
N PHE A 21 10.87 -13.60 2.98
CA PHE A 21 10.55 -12.97 1.70
C PHE A 21 9.04 -12.73 1.52
N ASN A 22 8.20 -13.66 1.98
CA ASN A 22 6.76 -13.53 1.93
C ASN A 22 6.24 -12.42 2.86
N GLU A 23 6.77 -12.33 4.07
CA GLU A 23 6.45 -11.24 4.99
C GLU A 23 6.86 -9.89 4.41
N ASN A 24 8.08 -9.77 3.87
CA ASN A 24 8.54 -8.52 3.23
C ASN A 24 7.68 -8.11 2.03
N THR A 25 7.26 -9.08 1.21
CA THR A 25 6.37 -8.83 0.06
C THR A 25 4.98 -8.39 0.52
N THR A 26 4.46 -9.01 1.57
CA THR A 26 3.15 -8.68 2.17
C THR A 26 3.15 -7.30 2.80
N VAL A 27 4.20 -6.96 3.56
CA VAL A 27 4.38 -5.63 4.16
C VAL A 27 4.51 -4.56 3.07
N LYS A 28 5.28 -4.83 2.01
CA LYS A 28 5.39 -3.91 0.87
C LYS A 28 4.04 -3.64 0.21
N ASN A 29 3.24 -4.69 -0.04
CA ASN A 29 1.90 -4.55 -0.62
C ASN A 29 0.95 -3.74 0.28
N GLN A 30 1.04 -3.88 1.61
CA GLN A 30 0.26 -3.08 2.54
C GLN A 30 0.69 -1.61 2.54
N ILE A 31 1.99 -1.34 2.49
CA ILE A 31 2.52 0.03 2.38
C ILE A 31 2.06 0.69 1.09
N ASP A 32 2.09 -0.03 -0.04
CA ASP A 32 1.67 0.53 -1.33
C ASP A 32 0.16 0.82 -1.35
N ARG A 33 -0.68 -0.03 -0.73
CA ARG A 33 -2.11 0.25 -0.54
C ARG A 33 -2.36 1.47 0.36
N LEU A 34 -1.65 1.56 1.49
CA LEU A 34 -1.77 2.71 2.39
C LEU A 34 -1.39 4.03 1.70
N LYS A 35 -0.35 4.01 0.86
CA LYS A 35 0.01 5.18 0.04
C LYS A 35 -1.11 5.57 -0.91
N GLU A 36 -1.71 4.59 -1.60
CA GLU A 36 -2.81 4.85 -2.53
C GLU A 36 -4.05 5.41 -1.82
N GLU A 37 -4.39 4.88 -0.64
CA GLU A 37 -5.48 5.37 0.20
C GLU A 37 -5.21 6.80 0.70
N ILE A 38 -3.98 7.10 1.13
CA ILE A 38 -3.57 8.46 1.53
C ILE A 38 -3.70 9.42 0.35
N THR A 39 -3.19 9.06 -0.83
CA THR A 39 -3.27 9.91 -2.03
C THR A 39 -4.73 10.16 -2.45
N LYS A 40 -5.62 9.17 -2.35
CA LYS A 40 -7.06 9.37 -2.60
C LYS A 40 -7.67 10.35 -1.61
N LEU A 41 -7.42 10.16 -0.31
CA LEU A 41 -7.91 11.07 0.74
C LEU A 41 -7.41 12.50 0.54
N GLU A 42 -6.14 12.68 0.19
CA GLU A 42 -5.57 14.00 -0.11
C GLU A 42 -6.20 14.63 -1.35
N THR A 43 -6.51 13.83 -2.37
CA THR A 43 -7.16 14.31 -3.60
C THR A 43 -8.61 14.70 -3.34
N ASP A 44 -9.36 13.90 -2.57
CA ASP A 44 -10.75 14.18 -2.21
C ASP A 44 -10.87 15.45 -1.34
N ASP A 45 -9.98 15.62 -0.36
CA ASP A 45 -9.93 16.84 0.47
C ASP A 45 -9.55 18.07 -0.36
N LEU A 46 -8.60 17.92 -1.30
CA LEU A 46 -8.22 18.97 -2.22
C LEU A 46 -9.38 19.35 -3.17
N GLU A 47 -10.10 18.36 -3.71
CA GLU A 47 -11.28 18.58 -4.55
C GLU A 47 -12.36 19.34 -3.78
N SER A 48 -12.66 18.92 -2.54
CA SER A 48 -13.63 19.61 -1.68
C SER A 48 -13.22 21.07 -1.45
N LYS A 49 -11.94 21.32 -1.14
CA LYS A 49 -11.43 22.69 -0.94
C LYS A 49 -11.51 23.53 -2.21
N ILE A 50 -11.25 22.94 -3.37
CA ILE A 50 -11.37 23.63 -4.67
C ILE A 50 -12.83 23.97 -4.94
N LYS A 51 -13.77 23.05 -4.72
CA LYS A 51 -15.21 23.29 -4.87
C LYS A 51 -15.70 24.38 -3.93
N ASP A 52 -15.29 24.36 -2.67
CA ASP A 52 -15.65 25.39 -1.70
C ASP A 52 -15.06 26.76 -2.05
N PHE A 53 -13.84 26.80 -2.59
CA PHE A 53 -13.25 28.02 -3.13
C PHE A 53 -14.10 28.56 -4.29
N PHE A 54 -14.44 27.73 -5.28
CA PHE A 54 -15.26 28.18 -6.41
C PHE A 54 -16.65 28.64 -5.99
N LYS A 55 -17.35 27.91 -5.10
CA LYS A 55 -18.66 28.32 -4.57
C LYS A 55 -18.61 29.67 -3.85
N LYS A 56 -17.50 29.99 -3.18
CA LYS A 56 -17.33 31.26 -2.46
C LYS A 56 -17.23 32.46 -3.41
N TYR A 57 -16.62 32.29 -4.58
CA TYR A 57 -16.38 33.40 -5.52
C TYR A 57 -17.35 33.41 -6.71
N ASP A 58 -17.92 32.26 -7.07
CA ASP A 58 -18.99 32.10 -8.04
C ASP A 58 -20.13 31.24 -7.46
N PRO A 59 -21.17 31.87 -6.85
CA PRO A 59 -22.31 31.15 -6.27
C PRO A 59 -23.17 30.39 -7.30
N LYS A 60 -22.98 30.63 -8.60
CA LYS A 60 -23.66 29.92 -9.69
C LYS A 60 -22.83 28.76 -10.24
N PHE A 61 -21.65 28.49 -9.66
CA PHE A 61 -20.83 27.36 -10.03
C PHE A 61 -21.64 26.06 -9.94
N LYS A 62 -21.87 25.44 -11.09
CA LYS A 62 -22.45 24.10 -11.19
C LYS A 62 -21.30 23.13 -11.30
N ASP A 63 -21.28 22.13 -10.42
CA ASP A 63 -20.41 20.97 -10.57
C ASP A 63 -20.88 20.21 -11.82
N ASP A 64 -20.32 20.53 -12.97
CA ASP A 64 -20.51 19.80 -14.22
C ASP A 64 -19.37 18.78 -14.38
N ILE A 65 -19.18 17.91 -13.37
CA ILE A 65 -18.29 16.74 -13.39
C ILE A 65 -19.07 15.52 -12.88
#